data_AF-A0AAU3CS38-F1
#
_entry.id   AF-A0AAU3CS38-F1
#
_cell.length_a   1.000
_cell.length_b   1.000
_cell.length_c   1.000
_cell.angle_alpha   90.00
_cell.angle_beta   90.00
_cell.angle_gamma   90.00
#
_symmetry.space_group_name_H-M   'P 1'
#
loop_
_entity.id
_entity.type
_entity.pdbx_description
1 polymer ?
#
loop_
_entity_poly.entity_id
_entity_poly.type
_entity_poly.pdbx_seq_one_letter_code
_entity_poly.pdbx_strand_id
1 'polypeptide(L)'
;MAAQSDAGRGIYAEGRTGVYANGSSYGVYGASNSRGIYGYAPTGVFGFGSSGGVGVYAATDGGRAGVFNGTVEVYGNFTVANGSKSFKIDHPLDPAGKYLLHSTVESSERKNVYDGVVKLEDDGTARVELPDWFDTLNENFRYQLTPVGAAAPDLHIAEEFHENHFKVGGGAAGMTVCWQLTGTRKDRWAAANPFEVERSKEGDQGFYLEPSLYGAPEEQRVPRGPEDALPEEATPESMALKLQVPPMPPDEGR
;
A
#
# COMPACT_ATOMS: atom_id res chain seq x y z
N MET A 1 -31.89 28.09 3.54
CA MET A 1 -31.87 28.59 2.15
C MET A 1 -31.54 27.40 1.26
N ALA A 2 -32.45 26.99 0.39
CA ALA A 2 -32.18 25.96 -0.61
C ALA A 2 -31.85 26.66 -1.93
N ALA A 3 -30.77 26.26 -2.58
CA ALA A 3 -30.39 26.74 -3.90
C ALA A 3 -30.34 25.52 -4.85
N GLN A 4 -31.22 25.51 -5.84
CA GLN A 4 -31.30 24.46 -6.86
C GLN A 4 -31.10 25.10 -8.23
N SER A 5 -30.38 24.42 -9.12
CA SER A 5 -30.23 24.82 -10.52
C SER A 5 -30.27 23.58 -11.39
N ASP A 6 -31.12 23.58 -12.42
CA ASP A 6 -31.29 22.45 -13.33
C ASP A 6 -30.39 22.52 -14.57
N ALA A 7 -29.62 23.62 -14.73
CA ALA A 7 -28.75 23.84 -15.89
C ALA A 7 -27.50 24.70 -15.60
N GLY A 8 -27.12 24.90 -14.33
CA GLY A 8 -26.05 25.84 -13.96
C GLY A 8 -25.45 25.62 -12.57
N ARG A 9 -24.68 26.61 -12.09
CA ARG A 9 -24.11 26.59 -10.74
C ARG A 9 -25.23 26.81 -9.72
N GLY A 10 -25.48 25.83 -8.85
CA GLY A 10 -26.41 26.00 -7.74
C GLY A 10 -25.93 27.05 -6.73
N ILE A 11 -24.65 26.99 -6.34
CA ILE A 11 -24.01 27.94 -5.43
C ILE A 11 -22.67 28.39 -6.03
N TYR A 12 -22.40 29.70 -5.97
CA TYR A 12 -21.11 30.30 -6.29
C TYR A 12 -20.66 31.15 -5.11
N ALA A 13 -19.49 30.85 -4.55
CA ALA A 13 -18.93 31.56 -3.40
C ALA A 13 -17.46 31.90 -3.67
N GLU A 14 -17.12 33.18 -3.51
CA GLU A 14 -15.74 33.69 -3.60
C GLU A 14 -15.33 34.28 -2.26
N GLY A 15 -14.12 33.95 -1.82
CA GLY A 15 -13.59 34.45 -0.56
C GLY A 15 -12.44 33.57 -0.07
N ARG A 16 -11.80 33.99 1.03
CA ARG A 16 -10.74 33.20 1.68
C ARG A 16 -11.25 31.83 2.14
N THR A 17 -12.52 31.76 2.52
CA THR A 17 -13.25 30.52 2.80
C THR A 17 -14.49 30.53 1.92
N GLY A 18 -14.54 29.69 0.89
CA GLY A 18 -15.69 29.62 -0.01
C GLY A 18 -16.91 28.97 0.66
N VAL A 19 -16.72 27.80 1.28
CA VAL A 19 -17.77 27.06 2.01
C VAL A 19 -17.20 26.55 3.32
N TYR A 20 -17.95 26.75 4.42
CA TYR A 20 -17.69 26.15 5.72
C TYR A 20 -18.95 25.39 6.15
N ALA A 21 -18.81 24.11 6.45
CA ALA A 21 -19.91 23.26 6.89
C ALA A 21 -19.52 22.52 8.17
N ASN A 22 -20.45 22.46 9.12
CA ASN A 22 -20.30 21.73 10.37
C ASN A 22 -21.64 21.04 10.67
N GLY A 23 -21.60 19.73 10.90
CA GLY A 23 -22.78 18.92 11.16
C GLY A 23 -22.42 17.70 11.98
N SER A 24 -23.41 17.11 12.64
CA SER A 24 -23.25 15.90 13.47
C SER A 24 -23.24 14.59 12.68
N SER A 25 -23.64 14.65 11.40
CA SER A 25 -23.61 13.53 10.45
C SER A 25 -22.70 13.94 9.28
N TYR A 26 -23.24 14.13 8.08
CA TYR A 26 -22.48 14.68 6.95
C TYR A 26 -22.29 16.19 7.09
N GLY A 27 -21.04 16.65 7.06
CA GLY A 27 -20.74 18.08 6.85
C GLY A 27 -21.13 18.51 5.43
N VAL A 28 -20.77 17.69 4.43
CA VAL A 28 -21.14 17.86 3.02
C VAL A 28 -21.50 16.50 2.44
N TYR A 29 -22.65 16.40 1.79
CA TYR A 29 -23.06 15.23 1.00
C TYR A 29 -23.26 15.66 -0.45
N GLY A 30 -22.64 14.94 -1.39
CA GLY A 30 -22.71 15.25 -2.81
C GLY A 30 -22.88 13.99 -3.64
N ALA A 31 -23.86 14.03 -4.56
CA ALA A 31 -24.12 12.97 -5.53
C ALA A 31 -24.01 13.55 -6.94
N SER A 32 -23.38 12.82 -7.86
CA SER A 32 -23.17 13.24 -9.24
C SER A 32 -23.00 12.01 -10.14
N ASN A 33 -23.50 12.09 -11.37
CA ASN A 33 -23.29 11.06 -12.40
C ASN A 33 -21.93 11.20 -13.12
N SER A 34 -21.07 12.12 -12.67
CA SER A 34 -19.76 12.37 -13.25
C SER A 34 -18.73 12.61 -12.14
N ARG A 35 -18.03 13.75 -12.13
CA ARG A 35 -17.14 14.13 -11.04
C ARG A 35 -17.98 14.62 -9.86
N GLY A 36 -17.90 13.91 -8.73
CA GLY A 36 -18.51 14.36 -7.47
C GLY A 36 -17.81 15.59 -6.88
N ILE A 37 -16.47 15.61 -6.94
CA ILE A 37 -15.63 16.71 -6.46
C ILE A 37 -14.49 16.95 -7.46
N TYR A 38 -14.22 18.22 -7.78
CA TYR A 38 -13.06 18.63 -8.56
C TYR A 38 -12.35 19.80 -7.84
N GLY A 39 -11.13 19.56 -7.36
CA GLY A 39 -10.29 20.55 -6.70
C GLY A 39 -9.10 20.97 -7.57
N TYR A 40 -8.83 22.26 -7.65
CA TYR A 40 -7.67 22.80 -8.36
C TYR A 40 -6.94 23.83 -7.48
N ALA A 41 -5.89 23.37 -6.80
CA ALA A 41 -5.08 24.15 -5.87
C ALA A 41 -3.72 23.44 -5.66
N PRO A 42 -2.71 24.12 -5.09
CA PRO A 42 -1.45 23.47 -4.68
C PRO A 42 -1.66 22.28 -3.74
N THR A 43 -2.65 22.37 -2.85
CA THR A 43 -3.18 21.23 -2.08
C THR A 43 -4.61 20.98 -2.53
N GLY A 44 -4.83 19.94 -3.33
CA GLY A 44 -6.15 19.64 -3.89
C GLY A 44 -7.16 19.17 -2.84
N VAL A 45 -6.74 18.27 -1.94
CA VAL A 45 -7.57 17.70 -0.86
C VAL A 45 -6.71 17.56 0.39
N PHE A 46 -7.25 17.97 1.54
CA PHE A 46 -6.66 17.76 2.86
C PHE A 46 -7.72 17.15 3.78
N GLY A 47 -7.55 15.86 4.12
CA GLY A 47 -8.45 15.12 4.99
C GLY A 47 -7.76 14.76 6.31
N PHE A 48 -8.49 14.88 7.42
CA PHE A 48 -7.99 14.52 8.74
C PHE A 48 -9.10 13.83 9.53
N GLY A 49 -8.84 12.61 10.01
CA GLY A 49 -9.73 11.84 10.88
C GLY A 49 -9.29 11.93 12.33
N SER A 50 -10.22 12.15 13.26
CA SER A 50 -9.96 12.18 14.70
C SER A 50 -10.32 10.86 15.38
N SER A 51 -9.80 10.62 16.60
CA SER A 51 -10.24 9.53 17.49
C SER A 51 -10.13 8.12 16.91
N GLY A 52 -9.06 7.85 16.14
CA GLY A 52 -8.88 6.55 15.46
C GLY A 52 -9.75 6.37 14.21
N GLY A 53 -10.44 7.41 13.76
CA GLY A 53 -11.22 7.41 12.54
C GLY A 53 -10.37 7.45 11.26
N VAL A 54 -11.04 7.31 10.13
CA VAL A 54 -10.42 7.28 8.80
C VAL A 54 -10.35 8.70 8.22
N GLY A 55 -9.15 9.14 7.83
CA GLY A 55 -8.97 10.46 7.19
C GLY A 55 -9.50 10.53 5.77
N VAL A 56 -9.37 9.44 5.00
CA VAL A 56 -9.94 9.26 3.66
C VAL A 56 -10.36 7.81 3.49
N TYR A 57 -11.65 7.58 3.28
CA TYR A 57 -12.21 6.28 2.91
C TYR A 57 -12.64 6.34 1.44
N ALA A 58 -12.15 5.43 0.60
CA ALA A 58 -12.47 5.37 -0.82
C ALA A 58 -12.80 3.92 -1.20
N ALA A 59 -13.95 3.73 -1.84
CA ALA A 59 -14.47 2.43 -2.25
C ALA A 59 -15.09 2.51 -3.65
N THR A 60 -15.26 1.35 -4.29
CA THR A 60 -15.84 1.21 -5.64
C THR A 60 -16.24 -0.24 -5.88
N ASP A 61 -17.32 -0.45 -6.62
CA ASP A 61 -17.88 -1.79 -6.94
C ASP A 61 -17.11 -2.55 -8.03
N GLY A 62 -15.80 -2.34 -8.15
CA GLY A 62 -14.94 -3.00 -9.13
C GLY A 62 -14.00 -2.09 -9.92
N GLY A 63 -14.02 -0.79 -9.62
CA GLY A 63 -13.05 0.17 -10.16
C GLY A 63 -11.75 0.24 -9.36
N ARG A 64 -11.04 1.37 -9.52
CA ARG A 64 -9.88 1.71 -8.68
C ARG A 64 -10.34 2.70 -7.62
N ALA A 65 -10.24 2.33 -6.34
CA ALA A 65 -10.56 3.21 -5.22
C ALA A 65 -9.66 4.47 -5.19
N GLY A 66 -8.43 4.37 -5.72
CA GLY A 66 -7.53 5.51 -5.89
C GLY A 66 -6.59 5.34 -7.08
N VAL A 67 -6.25 6.45 -7.73
CA VAL A 67 -5.20 6.53 -8.76
C VAL A 67 -4.35 7.74 -8.44
N PHE A 68 -3.08 7.51 -8.13
CA PHE A 68 -2.11 8.56 -7.83
C PHE A 68 -1.13 8.68 -8.99
N ASN A 69 -1.03 9.87 -9.58
CA ASN A 69 -0.06 10.17 -10.63
C ASN A 69 1.00 11.14 -10.07
N GLY A 70 2.15 10.59 -9.71
CA GLY A 70 3.24 11.28 -9.03
C GLY A 70 3.84 10.44 -7.90
N THR A 71 4.78 11.01 -7.16
CA THR A 71 5.38 10.38 -5.97
C THR A 71 4.35 10.29 -4.85
N VAL A 72 4.29 9.12 -4.20
CA VAL A 72 3.45 8.88 -3.02
C VAL A 72 4.34 8.59 -1.81
N GLU A 73 4.13 9.34 -0.73
CA GLU A 73 4.77 9.13 0.56
C GLU A 73 3.73 8.68 1.59
N VAL A 74 4.02 7.60 2.32
CA VAL A 74 3.14 7.05 3.36
C VAL A 74 3.87 7.12 4.69
N TYR A 75 3.33 7.87 5.63
CA TYR A 75 3.77 7.87 7.01
C TYR A 75 3.03 6.76 7.78
N GLY A 76 3.77 5.71 8.18
CA GLY A 76 3.22 4.55 8.87
C GLY A 76 3.27 3.28 8.02
N ASN A 77 2.36 2.33 8.29
CA ASN A 77 2.31 1.05 7.60
C ASN A 77 1.45 1.12 6.33
N PHE A 78 1.94 0.55 5.24
CA PHE A 78 1.15 0.29 4.05
C PHE A 78 0.70 -1.17 4.02
N THR A 79 -0.58 -1.40 4.33
CA THR A 79 -1.18 -2.74 4.42
C THR A 79 -2.06 -3.01 3.21
N VAL A 80 -1.89 -4.18 2.60
CA VAL A 80 -2.79 -4.72 1.58
C VAL A 80 -3.46 -5.95 2.16
N ALA A 81 -4.79 -5.89 2.34
CA ALA A 81 -5.58 -7.02 2.81
C ALA A 81 -6.05 -7.86 1.61
N ASN A 82 -5.73 -9.16 1.60
CA ASN A 82 -6.13 -10.10 0.53
C ASN A 82 -5.84 -9.61 -0.90
N GLY A 83 -4.66 -9.02 -1.12
CA GLY A 83 -4.24 -8.51 -2.42
C GLY A 83 -2.74 -8.64 -2.63
N SER A 84 -2.23 -7.96 -3.67
CA SER A 84 -0.79 -7.95 -3.99
C SER A 84 -0.22 -6.54 -3.97
N LYS A 85 1.06 -6.43 -3.63
CA LYS A 85 1.88 -5.25 -3.91
C LYS A 85 2.71 -5.58 -5.13
N SER A 86 2.40 -4.97 -6.26
CA SER A 86 3.10 -5.23 -7.51
C SER A 86 3.61 -3.95 -8.15
N PHE A 87 4.73 -4.06 -8.87
CA PHE A 87 5.09 -3.05 -9.86
C PHE A 87 4.69 -3.53 -11.25
N LYS A 88 4.40 -2.56 -12.12
CA LYS A 88 3.96 -2.79 -13.50
C LYS A 88 4.86 -2.02 -14.46
N ILE A 89 5.35 -2.72 -15.47
CA ILE A 89 6.08 -2.13 -16.59
C ILE A 89 5.53 -2.69 -17.91
N ASP A 90 5.83 -2.03 -19.01
CA ASP A 90 5.62 -2.61 -20.33
C ASP A 90 6.47 -3.88 -20.47
N HIS A 91 5.93 -4.89 -21.13
CA HIS A 91 6.66 -6.15 -21.30
C HIS A 91 7.88 -5.93 -22.20
N PRO A 92 9.11 -6.32 -21.79
CA PRO A 92 10.34 -5.95 -22.51
C PRO A 92 10.44 -6.54 -23.92
N LEU A 93 9.73 -7.64 -24.20
CA LEU A 93 9.68 -8.27 -25.53
C LEU A 93 8.41 -7.92 -26.35
N ASP A 94 7.42 -7.29 -25.73
CA ASP A 94 6.13 -6.95 -26.37
C ASP A 94 5.46 -5.76 -25.65
N PRO A 95 6.07 -4.56 -25.70
CA PRO A 95 5.65 -3.43 -24.87
C PRO A 95 4.29 -2.85 -25.26
N ALA A 96 3.87 -3.02 -26.53
CA ALA A 96 2.59 -2.50 -27.02
C ALA A 96 1.40 -3.42 -26.69
N GLY A 97 1.64 -4.74 -26.55
CA GLY A 97 0.60 -5.74 -26.34
C GLY A 97 0.46 -6.23 -24.90
N LYS A 98 1.50 -6.09 -24.06
CA LYS A 98 1.56 -6.76 -22.75
C LYS A 98 2.18 -5.89 -21.66
N TYR A 99 1.70 -6.12 -20.44
CA TYR A 99 2.38 -5.69 -19.22
C TYR A 99 3.15 -6.85 -18.60
N LEU A 100 4.27 -6.53 -17.97
CA LEU A 100 4.98 -7.42 -17.06
C LEU A 100 4.74 -6.94 -15.62
N LEU A 101 4.24 -7.84 -14.78
CA LEU A 101 3.94 -7.60 -13.37
C LEU A 101 4.87 -8.43 -12.51
N HIS A 102 5.38 -7.85 -11.43
CA HIS A 102 6.13 -8.57 -10.40
C HIS A 102 5.54 -8.26 -9.03
N SER A 103 5.43 -9.28 -8.19
CA SER A 103 5.05 -9.14 -6.79
C SER A 103 6.24 -8.76 -5.93
N THR A 104 5.99 -8.08 -4.81
CA THR A 104 6.94 -7.98 -3.71
C THR A 104 7.19 -9.35 -3.07
N VAL A 105 8.37 -9.53 -2.48
CA VAL A 105 8.67 -10.66 -1.60
C VAL A 105 8.29 -10.26 -0.17
N GLU A 106 7.54 -11.11 0.51
CA GLU A 106 7.10 -10.89 1.89
C GLU A 106 7.81 -11.87 2.84
N SER A 107 8.16 -11.42 4.04
CA SER A 107 8.82 -12.24 5.06
C SER A 107 8.26 -11.94 6.45
N SER A 108 8.32 -12.91 7.35
CA SER A 108 8.04 -12.73 8.79
C SER A 108 9.05 -11.84 9.50
N GLU A 109 10.14 -11.44 8.84
CA GLU A 109 11.14 -10.52 9.36
C GLU A 109 11.37 -9.37 8.38
N ARG A 110 11.82 -8.22 8.89
CA ARG A 110 12.22 -7.08 8.04
C ARG A 110 13.59 -7.39 7.43
N LYS A 111 13.60 -8.16 6.34
CA LYS A 111 14.83 -8.60 5.68
C LYS A 111 15.34 -7.55 4.71
N ASN A 112 16.66 -7.33 4.76
CA ASN A 112 17.40 -6.72 3.68
C ASN A 112 18.23 -7.79 2.97
N VAL A 113 18.16 -7.82 1.64
CA VAL A 113 18.89 -8.77 0.81
C VAL A 113 19.87 -8.00 -0.05
N TYR A 114 21.11 -8.44 -0.04
CA TYR A 114 22.21 -7.87 -0.80
C TYR A 114 22.92 -8.99 -1.54
N ASP A 115 23.33 -8.72 -2.76
CA ASP A 115 24.02 -9.69 -3.59
C ASP A 115 25.13 -9.04 -4.39
N GLY A 116 26.00 -9.90 -4.93
CA GLY A 116 27.05 -9.47 -5.82
C GLY A 116 27.87 -10.65 -6.33
N VAL A 117 28.97 -10.31 -6.99
CA VAL A 117 29.90 -11.26 -7.57
C VAL A 117 31.31 -10.87 -7.16
N VAL A 118 32.12 -11.86 -6.77
CA VAL A 118 33.56 -11.69 -6.53
C VAL A 118 34.39 -12.65 -7.35
N LYS A 119 35.64 -12.30 -7.58
CA LYS A 119 36.66 -13.24 -8.04
C LYS A 119 37.56 -13.61 -6.87
N LEU A 120 37.88 -14.89 -6.74
CA LEU A 120 38.84 -15.37 -5.77
C LEU A 120 40.25 -14.97 -6.21
N GLU A 121 41.05 -14.49 -5.27
CA GLU A 121 42.45 -14.17 -5.42
C GLU A 121 43.31 -15.44 -5.57
N ASP A 122 44.62 -15.28 -5.71
CA ASP A 122 45.56 -16.40 -5.91
C ASP A 122 45.55 -17.44 -4.76
N ASP A 123 45.14 -17.03 -3.56
CA ASP A 123 45.01 -17.92 -2.40
C ASP A 123 43.66 -18.65 -2.33
N GLY A 124 42.78 -18.48 -3.34
CA GLY A 124 41.46 -19.09 -3.38
C GLY A 124 40.44 -18.43 -2.45
N THR A 125 40.68 -17.18 -2.04
CA THR A 125 39.77 -16.41 -1.19
C THR A 125 39.39 -15.07 -1.79
N ALA A 126 38.28 -14.49 -1.33
CA ALA A 126 37.89 -13.13 -1.68
C ALA A 126 37.24 -12.44 -0.50
N ARG A 127 37.55 -11.16 -0.33
CA ARG A 127 36.93 -10.30 0.68
C ARG A 127 35.81 -9.50 0.04
N VAL A 128 34.61 -9.58 0.64
CA VAL A 128 33.45 -8.79 0.24
C VAL A 128 33.32 -7.62 1.20
N GLU A 129 33.51 -6.41 0.70
CA GLU A 129 33.31 -5.16 1.44
C GLU A 129 31.89 -4.65 1.23
N LEU A 130 31.23 -4.27 2.32
CA LEU A 130 29.92 -3.63 2.32
C LEU A 130 30.03 -2.18 2.81
N PRO A 131 29.06 -1.31 2.48
CA PRO A 131 29.10 0.08 2.92
C PRO A 131 29.09 0.21 4.45
N ASP A 132 29.71 1.27 4.97
CA ASP A 132 29.89 1.50 6.42
C ASP A 132 28.60 1.44 7.25
N TRP A 133 27.46 1.78 6.64
CA TRP A 133 26.15 1.79 7.29
C TRP A 133 25.53 0.39 7.42
N PHE A 134 26.05 -0.62 6.71
CA PHE A 134 25.43 -1.94 6.60
C PHE A 134 25.30 -2.62 7.96
N ASP A 135 26.40 -2.70 8.71
CA ASP A 135 26.39 -3.35 10.03
C ASP A 135 25.48 -2.60 11.00
N THR A 136 25.38 -1.27 10.90
CA THR A 136 24.47 -0.50 11.77
C THR A 136 22.98 -0.75 11.46
N LEU A 137 22.67 -1.16 10.23
CA LEU A 137 21.31 -1.41 9.77
C LEU A 137 20.86 -2.86 9.99
N ASN A 138 21.77 -3.84 10.05
CA ASN A 138 21.45 -5.27 9.93
C ASN A 138 22.06 -6.16 11.01
N GLU A 139 21.39 -7.26 11.36
CA GLU A 139 21.88 -8.38 12.18
C GLU A 139 21.39 -9.72 11.63
N ASN A 140 21.70 -10.83 12.32
CA ASN A 140 21.19 -12.17 12.01
C ASN A 140 21.47 -12.60 10.56
N PHE A 141 22.75 -12.57 10.21
CA PHE A 141 23.22 -12.78 8.84
C PHE A 141 23.03 -14.21 8.34
N ARG A 142 22.66 -14.35 7.06
CA ARG A 142 22.60 -15.62 6.33
C ARG A 142 23.26 -15.47 4.97
N TYR A 143 24.05 -16.46 4.59
CA TYR A 143 24.85 -16.44 3.38
C TYR A 143 24.37 -17.49 2.39
N GLN A 144 24.44 -17.16 1.10
CA GLN A 144 24.36 -18.12 0.00
C GLN A 144 25.51 -17.83 -0.96
N LEU A 145 26.26 -18.87 -1.30
CA LEU A 145 27.37 -18.80 -2.26
C LEU A 145 27.08 -19.71 -3.44
N THR A 146 27.43 -19.28 -4.64
CA THR A 146 27.30 -20.09 -5.86
C THR A 146 28.56 -19.94 -6.71
N PRO A 147 29.36 -21.02 -6.88
CA PRO A 147 30.51 -20.99 -7.76
C PRO A 147 30.06 -20.95 -9.21
N VAL A 148 30.74 -20.17 -10.04
CA VAL A 148 30.42 -19.96 -11.45
C VAL A 148 31.51 -20.57 -12.33
N GLY A 149 31.10 -21.36 -13.32
CA GLY A 149 31.98 -21.93 -14.35
C GLY A 149 32.65 -23.26 -13.98
N ALA A 150 32.85 -23.55 -12.70
CA ALA A 150 33.34 -24.84 -12.22
C ALA A 150 32.77 -25.16 -10.82
N ALA A 151 32.72 -26.44 -10.46
CA ALA A 151 32.35 -26.85 -9.11
C ALA A 151 33.43 -26.43 -8.10
N ALA A 152 33.00 -26.03 -6.91
CA ALA A 152 33.87 -25.71 -5.79
C ALA A 152 33.32 -26.39 -4.52
N PRO A 153 33.66 -27.68 -4.30
CA PRO A 153 33.10 -28.46 -3.19
C PRO A 153 33.50 -27.91 -1.81
N ASP A 154 34.63 -27.22 -1.73
CA ASP A 154 35.14 -26.63 -0.50
C ASP A 154 34.71 -25.16 -0.33
N LEU A 155 33.83 -24.61 -1.19
CA LEU A 155 33.41 -23.22 -1.11
C LEU A 155 32.63 -22.93 0.18
N HIS A 156 33.11 -21.98 0.96
CA HIS A 156 32.52 -21.61 2.25
C HIS A 156 32.73 -20.13 2.60
N ILE A 157 32.08 -19.70 3.67
CA ILE A 157 32.38 -18.42 4.34
C ILE A 157 33.60 -18.66 5.22
N ALA A 158 34.75 -18.15 4.79
CA ALA A 158 36.02 -18.27 5.48
C ALA A 158 36.06 -17.38 6.74
N GLU A 159 35.42 -16.22 6.69
CA GLU A 159 35.26 -15.31 7.83
C GLU A 159 33.83 -14.78 7.82
N GLU A 160 33.11 -14.97 8.93
CA GLU A 160 31.77 -14.39 9.09
C GLU A 160 31.83 -12.86 9.07
N PHE A 161 30.69 -12.26 8.73
CA PHE A 161 30.56 -10.83 8.64
C PHE A 161 30.91 -10.13 9.96
N HIS A 162 31.90 -9.26 9.91
CA HIS A 162 32.28 -8.34 10.97
C HIS A 162 32.89 -7.09 10.35
N GLU A 163 32.82 -5.93 11.01
CA GLU A 163 33.44 -4.69 10.53
C GLU A 163 33.20 -4.41 9.04
N ASN A 164 31.94 -4.50 8.61
CA ASN A 164 31.47 -4.24 7.24
C ASN A 164 32.02 -5.16 6.14
N HIS A 165 32.53 -6.33 6.46
CA HIS A 165 33.00 -7.27 5.46
C HIS A 165 32.82 -8.72 5.88
N PHE A 166 32.88 -9.62 4.91
CA PHE A 166 33.04 -11.06 5.15
C PHE A 166 34.01 -11.65 4.13
N LYS A 167 34.49 -12.86 4.37
CA LYS A 167 35.44 -13.53 3.48
C LYS A 167 34.85 -14.82 2.93
N VAL A 168 34.99 -15.02 1.63
CA VAL A 168 34.69 -16.27 0.92
C VAL A 168 35.99 -17.02 0.69
N GLY A 169 35.98 -18.34 0.78
CA GLY A 169 37.16 -19.17 0.52
C GLY A 169 36.83 -20.57 0.02
N GLY A 170 37.87 -21.31 -0.34
CA GLY A 170 37.76 -22.72 -0.75
C GLY A 170 37.41 -22.94 -2.22
N GLY A 171 37.65 -21.95 -3.08
CA GLY A 171 37.60 -22.13 -4.53
C GLY A 171 38.99 -22.00 -5.18
N ALA A 172 39.07 -22.29 -6.47
CA ALA A 172 40.30 -22.11 -7.24
C ALA A 172 40.61 -20.62 -7.47
N ALA A 173 41.89 -20.28 -7.62
CA ALA A 173 42.32 -18.93 -7.97
C ALA A 173 41.61 -18.41 -9.25
N GLY A 174 41.17 -17.16 -9.22
CA GLY A 174 40.43 -16.51 -10.31
C GLY A 174 38.99 -16.99 -10.50
N MET A 175 38.51 -17.96 -9.70
CA MET A 175 37.13 -18.43 -9.77
C MET A 175 36.15 -17.31 -9.45
N THR A 176 35.04 -17.27 -10.20
CA THR A 176 33.95 -16.32 -9.95
C THR A 176 32.92 -16.95 -9.01
N VAL A 177 32.50 -16.20 -8.00
CA VAL A 177 31.51 -16.62 -7.00
C VAL A 177 30.42 -15.55 -6.91
N CYS A 178 29.16 -15.95 -7.12
CA CYS A 178 28.02 -15.13 -6.74
C CYS A 178 27.76 -15.31 -5.24
N TRP A 179 27.47 -14.21 -4.55
CA TRP A 179 27.12 -14.23 -3.14
C TRP A 179 25.80 -13.50 -2.91
N GLN A 180 25.06 -13.95 -1.90
CA GLN A 180 23.94 -13.24 -1.33
C GLN A 180 24.11 -13.21 0.19
N LEU A 181 23.91 -12.05 0.78
CA LEU A 181 23.87 -11.81 2.20
C LEU A 181 22.51 -11.26 2.58
N THR A 182 21.81 -11.99 3.45
CA THR A 182 20.54 -11.54 4.04
C THR A 182 20.78 -11.13 5.49
N GLY A 183 20.22 -10.00 5.90
CA GLY A 183 20.18 -9.56 7.30
C GLY A 183 18.77 -9.13 7.72
N THR A 184 18.50 -9.23 9.02
CA THR A 184 17.31 -8.67 9.66
C THR A 184 17.60 -7.24 10.11
N ARG A 185 16.70 -6.32 9.79
CA ARG A 185 16.86 -4.89 10.04
C ARG A 185 16.78 -4.53 11.54
N LYS A 186 17.77 -3.78 12.06
CA LYS A 186 17.95 -3.44 13.49
C LYS A 186 18.08 -1.95 13.82
N ASP A 187 17.81 -1.04 12.89
CA ASP A 187 17.91 0.39 13.17
C ASP A 187 16.94 0.84 14.28
N ARG A 188 17.15 2.06 14.79
CA ARG A 188 16.40 2.62 15.93
C ARG A 188 14.88 2.53 15.76
N TRP A 189 14.37 2.71 14.55
CA TRP A 189 12.93 2.61 14.31
C TRP A 189 12.45 1.15 14.38
N ALA A 190 13.16 0.22 13.74
CA ALA A 190 12.83 -1.20 13.76
C ALA A 190 12.90 -1.79 15.19
N ALA A 191 13.89 -1.39 15.98
CA ALA A 191 14.05 -1.81 17.37
C ALA A 191 12.93 -1.28 18.29
N ALA A 192 12.51 -0.02 18.10
CA ALA A 192 11.41 0.57 18.86
C ALA A 192 10.02 0.05 18.43
N ASN A 193 9.91 -0.52 17.23
CA ASN A 193 8.66 -0.98 16.63
C ASN A 193 8.81 -2.43 16.14
N PRO A 194 8.96 -3.43 17.04
CA PRO A 194 9.13 -4.82 16.63
C PRO A 194 7.98 -5.27 15.70
N PHE A 195 8.32 -6.03 14.67
CA PHE A 195 7.32 -6.54 13.73
C PHE A 195 6.61 -7.73 14.35
N GLU A 196 5.33 -7.55 14.68
CA GLU A 196 4.49 -8.61 15.22
C GLU A 196 3.78 -9.32 14.05
N VAL A 197 4.31 -10.50 13.71
CA VAL A 197 3.90 -11.33 12.56
C VAL A 197 2.53 -11.95 12.77
N GLU A 198 2.26 -12.38 14.00
CA GLU A 198 1.02 -13.03 14.39
C GLU A 198 0.29 -12.14 15.38
N ARG A 199 -0.95 -11.80 15.04
CA ARG A 199 -1.82 -10.97 15.87
C ARG A 199 -3.16 -11.64 16.02
N SER A 200 -3.74 -11.51 17.21
CA SER A 200 -5.15 -11.84 17.37
C SER A 200 -5.99 -10.86 16.55
N LYS A 201 -7.08 -11.33 15.97
CA LYS A 201 -8.06 -10.43 15.36
C LYS A 201 -8.68 -9.56 16.46
N GLU A 202 -8.75 -8.27 16.20
CA GLU A 202 -9.42 -7.30 17.07
C GLU A 202 -10.72 -6.89 16.37
N GLY A 203 -11.87 -7.24 16.95
CA GLY A 203 -13.19 -6.96 16.35
C GLY A 203 -13.66 -7.94 15.25
N ASP A 204 -12.73 -8.63 14.57
CA ASP A 204 -13.04 -9.50 13.41
C ASP A 204 -13.00 -11.01 13.71
N GLN A 205 -13.12 -11.39 14.98
CA GLN A 205 -13.03 -12.78 15.40
C GLN A 205 -14.19 -13.60 14.83
N GLY A 206 -13.89 -14.72 14.16
CA GLY A 206 -14.89 -15.55 13.47
C GLY A 206 -15.23 -15.11 12.04
N PHE A 207 -14.72 -13.97 11.58
CA PHE A 207 -14.91 -13.46 10.22
C PHE A 207 -13.68 -13.70 9.34
N TYR A 208 -13.84 -13.65 8.01
CA TYR A 208 -12.81 -13.87 7.01
C TYR A 208 -12.71 -12.67 6.09
N LEU A 209 -11.51 -12.34 5.63
CA LEU A 209 -11.34 -11.34 4.59
C LEU A 209 -11.97 -11.81 3.25
N GLU A 210 -11.99 -13.12 3.01
CA GLU A 210 -12.61 -13.79 1.86
C GLU A 210 -13.23 -15.15 2.27
N PRO A 211 -14.50 -15.20 2.70
CA PRO A 211 -15.13 -16.43 3.22
C PRO A 211 -15.17 -17.59 2.21
N SER A 212 -15.40 -17.29 0.93
CA SER A 212 -15.56 -18.28 -0.14
C SER A 212 -14.37 -19.23 -0.28
N LEU A 213 -13.14 -18.75 0.00
CA LEU A 213 -11.92 -19.56 -0.04
C LEU A 213 -11.84 -20.61 1.08
N TYR A 214 -12.65 -20.46 2.13
CA TYR A 214 -12.68 -21.35 3.29
C TYR A 214 -13.98 -22.15 3.40
N GLY A 215 -14.86 -22.08 2.39
CA GLY A 215 -16.20 -22.67 2.43
C GLY A 215 -17.11 -22.04 3.48
N ALA A 216 -16.75 -20.85 3.97
CA ALA A 216 -17.53 -20.07 4.92
C ALA A 216 -18.58 -19.24 4.15
N PRO A 217 -19.75 -18.98 4.76
CA PRO A 217 -20.81 -18.20 4.14
C PRO A 217 -20.44 -16.71 4.08
N GLU A 218 -21.04 -15.96 3.15
CA GLU A 218 -20.68 -14.57 2.84
C GLU A 218 -20.89 -13.63 4.05
N GLU A 219 -21.84 -13.95 4.92
CA GLU A 219 -22.14 -13.23 6.16
C GLU A 219 -20.98 -13.28 7.17
N GLN A 220 -20.03 -14.20 6.99
CA GLN A 220 -18.79 -14.25 7.77
C GLN A 220 -17.67 -13.42 7.13
N ARG A 221 -17.96 -12.50 6.19
CA ARG A 221 -16.96 -11.56 5.67
C ARG A 221 -16.66 -10.44 6.68
N VAL A 222 -15.39 -10.07 6.81
CA VAL A 222 -14.99 -8.86 7.55
C VAL A 222 -15.62 -7.63 6.87
N PRO A 223 -16.35 -6.79 7.62
CA PRO A 223 -16.98 -5.60 7.07
C PRO A 223 -15.98 -4.68 6.38
N ARG A 224 -16.28 -4.23 5.16
CA ARG A 224 -15.38 -3.40 4.35
C ARG A 224 -15.82 -1.95 4.37
N GLY A 225 -15.88 -1.35 5.55
CA GLY A 225 -16.15 0.09 5.74
C GLY A 225 -17.53 0.40 6.34
N PRO A 226 -17.90 1.69 6.42
CA PRO A 226 -19.11 2.12 7.12
C PRO A 226 -20.43 1.68 6.44
N GLU A 227 -20.38 1.10 5.23
CA GLU A 227 -21.56 0.74 4.43
C GLU A 227 -22.12 -0.68 4.67
N ASP A 228 -21.45 -1.55 5.42
CA ASP A 228 -22.12 -2.74 5.98
C ASP A 228 -23.16 -2.37 7.08
N ALA A 229 -23.36 -1.06 7.28
CA ALA A 229 -24.45 -0.43 8.02
C ALA A 229 -25.26 0.58 7.19
N LEU A 230 -25.37 0.42 5.85
CA LEU A 230 -26.39 1.16 5.09
C LEU A 230 -27.78 0.69 5.54
N PRO A 231 -28.66 1.56 6.05
CA PRO A 231 -30.05 1.18 6.28
C PRO A 231 -30.71 0.80 4.94
N GLU A 232 -31.50 -0.27 4.95
CA GLU A 232 -32.23 -0.90 3.82
C GLU A 232 -33.06 0.05 2.90
N GLU A 233 -33.11 1.36 3.15
CA GLU A 233 -34.00 2.29 2.47
C GLU A 233 -33.36 3.28 1.48
N ALA A 234 -32.04 3.28 1.27
CA ALA A 234 -31.40 4.26 0.40
C ALA A 234 -30.94 3.67 -0.94
N THR A 235 -31.87 3.28 -1.81
CA THR A 235 -31.56 3.09 -3.24
C THR A 235 -31.66 4.44 -3.97
N PRO A 236 -30.90 4.66 -5.06
CA PRO A 236 -31.03 5.87 -5.88
C PRO A 236 -32.46 6.10 -6.38
N GLU A 237 -33.21 5.02 -6.62
CA GLU A 237 -34.63 5.07 -7.01
C GLU A 237 -35.57 5.46 -5.86
N SER A 238 -35.31 5.04 -4.62
CA SER A 238 -36.15 5.42 -3.47
C SER A 238 -36.00 6.91 -3.09
N MET A 239 -34.84 7.51 -3.38
CA MET A 239 -34.57 8.93 -3.16
C MET A 239 -35.15 9.84 -4.25
N ALA A 240 -35.25 9.37 -5.50
CA ALA A 240 -35.91 10.10 -6.58
C ALA A 240 -37.42 10.30 -6.32
N LEU A 241 -38.05 9.36 -5.60
CA LEU A 241 -39.46 9.44 -5.24
C LEU A 241 -39.75 10.42 -4.08
N LYS A 242 -38.78 10.65 -3.17
CA LYS A 242 -38.92 11.57 -2.02
C LYS A 242 -38.67 13.05 -2.38
N LEU A 243 -38.24 13.36 -3.61
CA LEU A 243 -38.00 14.72 -4.11
C LEU A 243 -39.15 15.29 -4.96
N GLN A 244 -40.31 14.64 -5.03
CA GLN A 244 -41.50 15.26 -5.59
C GLN A 244 -42.00 16.37 -4.64
N VAL A 245 -41.56 17.59 -4.93
CA VAL A 245 -42.08 18.82 -4.33
C VAL A 245 -43.60 18.88 -4.62
N PRO A 246 -44.48 19.00 -3.60
CA PRO A 246 -45.89 19.22 -3.86
C PRO A 246 -46.07 20.53 -4.66
N PRO A 247 -47.03 20.61 -5.60
CA PRO A 247 -47.22 21.80 -6.40
C PRO A 247 -47.48 23.00 -5.48
N MET A 248 -46.74 24.09 -5.73
CA MET A 248 -46.93 25.37 -5.05
C MET A 248 -48.39 25.82 -5.19
N PRO A 249 -49.03 26.33 -4.12
CA PRO A 249 -50.34 26.94 -4.25
C PRO A 249 -50.25 28.17 -5.18
N PRO A 250 -51.33 28.47 -5.93
CA PRO A 250 -51.31 29.56 -6.89
C PRO A 250 -51.06 30.89 -6.20
N ASP A 251 -50.24 31.70 -6.86
CA ASP A 251 -49.83 33.04 -6.44
C ASP A 251 -51.05 33.98 -6.47
N GLU A 252 -51.67 34.22 -5.31
CA GLU A 252 -52.67 35.28 -5.17
C GLU A 252 -51.95 36.62 -5.00
N GLY A 253 -51.69 37.26 -6.14
CA GLY A 253 -51.10 38.59 -6.18
C GLY A 253 -51.97 39.64 -5.50
N ARG A 254 -51.31 40.53 -4.75
CA ARG A 254 -51.65 41.95 -4.58
C ARG A 254 -50.39 42.78 -4.38
#